data_AF-A0A7C5IA00-F1
#
_entry.id   AF-A0A7C5IA00-F1
#
_cell.length_a   1.000
_cell.length_b   1.000
_cell.length_c   1.000
_cell.angle_alpha   90.00
_cell.angle_beta   90.00
_cell.angle_gamma   90.00
#
_symmetry.space_group_name_H-M   'P 1'
#
loop_
_entity.id
_entity.type
_entity.pdbx_description
1 polymer ?
#
loop_
_entity_poly.entity_id
_entity_poly.type
_entity_poly.pdbx_seq_one_letter_code
_entity_poly.pdbx_strand_id
1 'polypeptide(L)' 'MLFTGARMDDEFKFDVRVVERLIQKGVVTREEYEKHLAGLPDLSDSAETFNVDDGEEKAPKKDS' A
#
# COMPACT_ATOMS: atom_id res chain seq x y z
N MET A 1 7.36 -24.77 17.87
CA MET A 1 5.94 -24.45 18.07
C MET A 1 5.36 -24.15 16.70
N LEU A 2 4.61 -25.08 16.09
CA LEU A 2 4.07 -24.92 14.74
C LEU A 2 2.65 -24.35 14.87
N PHE A 3 2.47 -23.09 14.48
CA PHE A 3 1.16 -22.45 14.39
C PHE A 3 0.44 -23.01 13.16
N THR A 4 -0.43 -24.00 13.38
CA THR A 4 -1.35 -24.52 12.37
C THR A 4 -2.59 -23.63 12.27
N GLY A 5 -2.88 -23.10 11.07
CA GLY A 5 -4.25 -23.18 10.54
C GLY A 5 -5.09 -21.92 10.36
N ALA A 6 -4.55 -20.69 10.42
CA ALA A 6 -5.25 -19.54 9.86
C ALA A 6 -4.75 -19.31 8.42
N ARG A 7 -5.60 -19.53 7.41
CA ARG A 7 -5.33 -18.99 6.07
C ARG A 7 -5.39 -17.47 6.21
N MET A 8 -4.23 -16.82 6.25
CA MET A 8 -4.14 -15.37 6.06
C MET A 8 -4.18 -15.12 4.56
N ASP A 9 -5.06 -14.22 4.12
CA ASP A 9 -5.05 -13.77 2.74
C ASP A 9 -3.69 -13.11 2.43
N ASP A 10 -3.16 -13.38 1.23
CA ASP A 10 -1.84 -12.87 0.82
C ASP A 10 -1.77 -11.34 0.87
N GLU A 11 -2.91 -10.67 0.67
CA GLU A 11 -3.06 -9.22 0.81
C GLU A 11 -2.70 -8.72 2.22
N PHE A 12 -3.10 -9.45 3.27
CA PHE A 12 -2.73 -9.12 4.65
C PHE A 12 -1.35 -9.68 5.05
N LYS A 13 -0.92 -10.78 4.43
CA LYS A 13 0.37 -11.43 4.72
C LYS A 13 1.56 -10.53 4.38
N PHE A 14 1.47 -9.78 3.30
CA PHE A 14 2.52 -8.89 2.81
C PHE A 14 2.23 -7.40 3.04
N ASP A 15 1.19 -7.07 3.81
CA ASP A 15 0.87 -5.69 4.19
C ASP A 15 2.03 -5.05 4.97
N VAL A 16 2.46 -3.87 4.53
CA VAL A 16 3.61 -3.12 5.07
C VAL A 16 3.53 -2.86 6.58
N ARG A 17 2.32 -2.82 7.14
CA ARG A 17 2.09 -2.57 8.57
C ARG A 17 2.44 -3.78 9.43
N VAL A 18 2.46 -4.98 8.85
CA VAL A 18 2.59 -6.25 9.60
C VAL A 18 3.70 -7.16 9.09
N VAL A 19 4.15 -7.00 7.84
CA VAL A 19 5.10 -7.91 7.17
C VAL A 19 6.40 -8.08 7.94
N GLU A 20 7.00 -6.99 8.46
CA GLU A 20 8.23 -7.07 9.25
C GLU A 20 8.02 -7.86 10.55
N ARG A 21 6.87 -7.70 11.20
CA ARG A 21 6.51 -8.48 12.40
C ARG A 21 6.30 -9.95 12.07
N LEU A 22 5.71 -10.26 10.91
CA LEU A 22 5.51 -11.62 10.44
C LEU A 22 6.84 -12.29 10.07
N ILE A 23 7.80 -11.53 9.53
CA ILE A 23 9.17 -11.99 9.27
C ILE A 23 9.89 -12.31 10.58
N GLN A 24 9.85 -11.41 11.56
CA GLN A 24 10.44 -11.65 12.88
C GLN A 24 9.84 -12.86 13.60
N LYS A 25 8.57 -13.15 13.36
CA LYS A 25 7.87 -14.33 13.90
C LYS A 25 8.12 -15.61 13.10
N GLY A 26 8.80 -15.54 11.95
CA GLY A 26 9.02 -16.68 11.06
C GLY A 26 7.78 -17.16 10.31
N VAL A 27 6.73 -16.33 10.22
CA VAL A 27 5.50 -16.62 9.46
C VAL A 27 5.69 -16.32 7.97
N VAL A 28 6.54 -15.35 7.67
CA VAL A 28 6.94 -14.96 6.30
C VAL A 28 8.46 -14.99 6.26
N THR A 29 9.06 -15.54 5.22
CA THR A 29 10.51 -15.43 5.01
C THR A 29 10.84 -14.17 4.22
N ARG A 30 12.07 -13.67 4.36
CA ARG A 30 12.53 -12.50 3.57
C ARG A 30 12.46 -12.79 2.07
N GLU A 31 12.83 -14.01 1.67
CA GLU A 31 12.78 -14.46 0.27
C GLU A 31 11.35 -14.50 -0.29
N GLU A 32 10.37 -14.97 0.48
CA GLU A 32 8.96 -14.94 0.06
C GLU A 32 8.46 -13.52 -0.15
N TYR A 33 8.84 -12.59 0.74
CA TYR A 33 8.47 -11.19 0.61
C TYR A 33 9.10 -10.54 -0.62
N GLU A 34 10.39 -10.77 -0.87
CA GLU A 34 11.08 -10.26 -2.07
C GLU A 34 10.45 -10.81 -3.36
N LYS A 35 10.09 -12.10 -3.38
CA LYS A 35 9.41 -12.72 -4.50
C LYS A 35 8.02 -12.11 -4.74
N HIS A 36 7.29 -11.78 -3.68
CA HIS A 36 6.01 -11.09 -3.77
C HIS A 36 6.18 -9.70 -4.40
N LEU A 37 7.14 -8.90 -3.90
CA LEU A 37 7.44 -7.57 -4.43
C LEU A 37 7.85 -7.61 -5.91
N ALA A 38 8.68 -8.57 -6.29
CA ALA A 38 9.12 -8.74 -7.68
C ALA A 38 7.97 -9.14 -8.63
N GLY A 39 6.86 -9.67 -8.10
CA GLY A 39 5.68 -10.02 -8.87
C GLY A 39 4.65 -8.90 -9.04
N LEU A 40 4.85 -7.74 -8.38
CA LEU A 40 3.92 -6.63 -8.49
C LEU A 40 4.08 -5.93 -9.86
N PRO A 41 2.97 -5.68 -10.59
CA PRO A 41 3.02 -4.95 -11.85
C PRO A 41 3.37 -3.47 -11.60
N ASP A 42 4.09 -2.87 -12.55
CA ASP A 42 4.23 -1.42 -12.59
C ASP A 42 2.91 -0.81 -13.07
N LEU A 43 2.31 0.05 -12.25
CA LEU A 43 1.05 0.73 -12.53
C LEU A 43 1.24 2.25 -12.69
N SER A 44 2.48 2.73 -12.78
CA SER A 44 2.78 4.16 -12.93
C SER A 44 2.07 4.80 -14.13
N ASP A 45 1.97 4.08 -15.25
CA ASP A 45 1.29 4.54 -16.47
C ASP A 45 -0.26 4.46 -16.40
N SER A 46 -0.81 3.76 -15.41
CA SER A 46 -2.27 3.56 -15.23
C SER A 46 -2.85 4.41 -14.09
N ALA A 47 -2.06 5.31 -13.52
CA ALA A 47 -2.50 6.17 -12.43
C ALA A 47 -3.41 7.30 -12.95
N GLU A 48 -4.60 7.45 -12.36
CA GLU A 48 -5.44 8.62 -12.58
C GLU A 48 -4.88 9.83 -11.83
N THR A 49 -4.78 10.97 -12.51
CA THR A 49 -4.37 12.23 -11.89
C THR A 49 -5.53 12.82 -11.10
N PHE A 50 -5.44 12.82 -9.78
CA PHE A 50 -6.40 13.50 -8.92
C PHE A 50 -5.95 14.96 -8.71
N ASN A 51 -6.68 15.91 -9.31
CA ASN A 51 -6.49 17.34 -9.03
C ASN A 51 -7.25 17.69 -7.76
N VAL A 52 -6.53 18.02 -6.69
CA VAL A 52 -7.12 18.59 -5.48
C VAL A 52 -7.46 20.04 -5.82
N ASP A 53 -8.75 20.36 -5.88
CA ASP A 53 -9.22 21.74 -5.97
C ASP A 53 -9.06 22.36 -4.59
N ASP A 54 -7.88 22.96 -4.35
CA ASP A 54 -7.63 23.84 -3.22
C ASP A 54 -8.47 25.11 -3.45
N GLY A 55 -9.77 25.04 -3.10
CA GLY A 55 -10.75 26.08 -3.40
C GLY A 55 -10.26 27.48 -3.02
N GLU A 56 -9.72 28.20 -4.01
CA GLU A 56 -9.46 29.63 -3.89
C GLU A 56 -10.83 30.32 -3.85
N GLU A 57 -11.26 30.68 -2.64
CA GLU A 57 -12.33 31.65 -2.41
C GLU A 57 -11.97 32.93 -3.16
N LYS A 58 -12.50 33.08 -4.38
CA LYS A 58 -12.32 34.28 -5.18
C LYS A 58 -12.96 35.45 -4.44
N ALA A 59 -12.12 36.24 -3.77
CA ALA A 59 -12.51 37.52 -3.20
C ALA A 59 -13.23 38.36 -4.29
N PRO A 60 -14.39 38.97 -3.98
CA PRO A 60 -15.17 39.70 -4.97
C PRO A 60 -14.36 40.89 -5.48
N LYS A 61 -14.11 40.93 -6.80
CA LYS A 61 -13.56 42.11 -7.46
C LYS A 61 -14.56 43.25 -7.28
N LYS A 62 -14.14 44.30 -6.57
CA LYS A 62 -14.89 45.54 -6.43
C LYS A 62 -14.71 46.33 -7.73
N ASP A 63 -15.76 46.38 -8.54
CA ASP A 63 -15.79 47.21 -9.75
C ASP A 63 -15.61 48.69 -9.37
N SER A 64 -14.77 49.40 -10.12
CA SER A 64 -14.59 50.86 -10.09
C SER A 64 -15.07 51.45 -11.41
#